data_AF-A0AAW6X5K3-F1
#
_entry.id   AF-A0AAW6X5K3-F1
#
_cell.length_a   1.000
_cell.length_b   1.000
_cell.length_c   1.000
_cell.angle_alpha   90.00
_cell.angle_beta   90.00
_cell.angle_gamma   90.00
#
_symmetry.space_group_name_H-M   'P 1'
#
loop_
_entity.id
_entity.type
_entity.pdbx_description
1 polymer ?
#
loop_
_entity_poly.entity_id
_entity_poly.type
_entity_poly.pdbx_seq_one_letter_code
_entity_poly.pdbx_strand_id
1 'polypeptide(L)'
;MNKRAEPLHDRLVLEYSLDAPPEKVWRALSIPELREQWLPTGDLAQAEPLATTPGEAVSYRLRDDQPPFLESVVTLQIVPDAGGGSLLRIIHQLDAASDGPTTMMCAA
;
A
#
# COMPACT_ATOMS: atom_id res chain seq x y z
N MET A 1 5.59 34.33 -10.77
CA MET A 1 5.14 32.95 -11.02
C MET A 1 5.77 32.03 -9.98
N ASN A 2 5.05 31.69 -8.92
CA ASN A 2 5.59 30.85 -7.85
C ASN A 2 4.96 29.46 -7.98
N LYS A 3 5.56 28.63 -8.83
CA LYS A 3 5.26 27.19 -8.85
C LYS A 3 5.97 26.58 -7.66
N ARG A 4 5.32 26.63 -6.48
CA ARG A 4 5.69 25.79 -5.34
C ARG A 4 5.51 24.35 -5.81
N ALA A 5 6.59 23.57 -5.83
CA ALA A 5 6.47 22.13 -5.92
C ALA A 5 5.88 21.67 -4.58
N GLU A 6 4.59 21.37 -4.58
CA GLU A 6 3.87 20.72 -3.50
C GLU A 6 4.60 19.39 -3.21
N PRO A 7 4.77 18.94 -1.95
CA PRO A 7 5.44 17.67 -1.66
C PRO A 7 4.59 16.52 -2.19
N LEU A 8 4.92 16.05 -3.39
CA LEU A 8 4.37 14.83 -4.00
C LEU A 8 4.96 13.55 -3.36
N HIS A 9 5.64 13.65 -2.22
CA HIS A 9 6.49 12.58 -1.67
C HIS A 9 5.72 11.53 -0.84
N ASP A 10 4.46 11.78 -0.50
CA ASP A 10 3.67 10.90 0.39
C ASP A 10 2.94 9.77 -0.34
N ARG A 11 2.95 9.78 -1.69
CA ARG A 11 2.23 8.82 -2.52
C ARG A 11 3.18 8.11 -3.48
N LEU A 12 3.30 6.80 -3.29
CA LEU A 12 4.09 5.92 -4.11
C LEU A 12 3.17 4.94 -4.84
N VAL A 13 3.30 4.88 -6.16
CA VAL A 13 2.50 3.97 -7.02
C VAL A 13 3.45 3.00 -7.68
N LEU A 14 3.21 1.71 -7.46
CA LEU A 14 3.95 0.61 -8.07
C LEU A 14 2.99 -0.19 -8.95
N GLU A 15 3.46 -0.63 -10.10
CA GLU A 15 2.67 -1.43 -11.04
C GLU A 15 3.46 -2.69 -11.40
N TYR A 16 2.81 -3.84 -11.25
CA TYR A 16 3.42 -5.15 -11.46
C TYR A 16 2.52 -6.02 -12.33
N SER A 17 3.04 -6.50 -13.45
CA SER A 17 2.35 -7.48 -14.28
C SER A 17 2.56 -8.88 -13.71
N LEU A 18 1.48 -9.57 -13.39
CA LEU A 18 1.44 -10.92 -12.86
C LEU A 18 0.89 -11.88 -13.92
N ASP A 19 1.59 -12.98 -14.15
CA ASP A 19 1.14 -14.10 -15.00
C ASP A 19 0.13 -14.99 -14.23
N ALA A 20 -0.89 -14.34 -13.65
CA ALA A 20 -1.92 -14.99 -12.87
C ALA A 20 -3.26 -14.30 -13.15
N PRO A 21 -4.38 -15.05 -13.19
CA PRO A 21 -5.69 -14.45 -13.35
C PRO A 21 -6.06 -13.62 -12.11
N PRO A 22 -6.91 -12.59 -12.27
CA PRO A 22 -7.20 -11.62 -11.22
C PRO A 22 -7.84 -12.27 -10.00
N GLU A 23 -8.61 -13.34 -10.19
CA GLU A 23 -9.19 -14.13 -9.11
C GLU A 23 -8.14 -14.79 -8.19
N LYS A 24 -7.03 -15.24 -8.78
CA LYS A 24 -5.93 -15.87 -8.01
C LYS A 24 -5.17 -14.82 -7.21
N VAL A 25 -4.90 -13.67 -7.83
CA VAL A 25 -4.30 -12.51 -7.16
C VAL A 25 -5.21 -12.04 -6.02
N TRP A 26 -6.52 -11.91 -6.27
CA TRP A 26 -7.50 -11.52 -5.28
C TRP A 26 -7.51 -12.44 -4.06
N ARG A 27 -7.47 -13.76 -4.28
CA ARG A 27 -7.36 -14.73 -3.18
C ARG A 27 -6.08 -14.54 -2.37
N ALA A 28 -4.95 -14.27 -3.01
CA ALA A 28 -3.69 -14.02 -2.31
C ALA A 28 -3.71 -12.73 -1.47
N LEU A 29 -4.53 -11.74 -1.86
CA LEU A 29 -4.72 -10.49 -1.11
C LEU A 29 -5.74 -10.62 0.02
N SER A 30 -6.88 -11.28 -0.26
CA SER A 30 -8.01 -11.33 0.66
C SER A 30 -7.93 -12.45 1.69
N ILE A 31 -7.25 -13.57 1.39
CA ILE A 31 -7.11 -14.69 2.31
C ILE A 31 -5.94 -14.40 3.25
N PRO A 32 -6.16 -14.27 4.57
CA PRO A 32 -5.11 -13.92 5.53
C PRO A 32 -3.95 -14.92 5.51
N GLU A 33 -4.22 -16.22 5.45
CA GLU A 33 -3.21 -17.27 5.41
C GLU A 33 -2.29 -17.18 4.17
N LEU A 34 -2.80 -16.65 3.04
CA LEU A 34 -2.01 -16.40 1.84
C LEU A 34 -1.29 -15.05 1.91
N ARG A 35 -1.98 -14.04 2.44
CA ARG A 35 -1.44 -12.69 2.65
C ARG A 35 -0.19 -12.73 3.53
N GLU A 36 -0.24 -13.46 4.64
CA GLU A 36 0.86 -13.55 5.61
C GLU A 36 2.18 -14.06 5.02
N GLN A 37 2.16 -14.73 3.87
CA GLN A 37 3.37 -15.17 3.17
C GLN A 37 4.18 -14.02 2.58
N TRP A 38 3.54 -12.87 2.30
CA TRP A 38 4.19 -11.72 1.65
C TRP A 38 3.94 -10.38 2.38
N LEU A 39 2.89 -10.28 3.19
CA LEU A 39 2.60 -9.15 4.06
C LEU A 39 2.23 -9.67 5.47
N PRO A 40 3.21 -9.76 6.38
CA PRO A 40 2.97 -10.25 7.73
C PRO A 40 1.99 -9.35 8.48
N THR A 41 1.11 -9.95 9.29
CA THR A 41 0.09 -9.21 10.04
C THR A 41 0.70 -8.21 11.04
N GLY A 42 1.98 -8.37 11.42
CA GLY A 42 2.71 -7.42 12.28
C GLY A 42 2.96 -6.04 11.65
N ASP A 43 3.09 -5.96 10.32
CA ASP A 43 3.22 -4.70 9.58
C ASP A 43 1.87 -3.98 9.39
N LEU A 44 0.77 -4.69 9.64
CA LEU A 44 -0.58 -4.13 9.52
C LEU A 44 -0.97 -3.43 10.82
N ALA A 45 -1.44 -2.19 10.71
CA ALA A 45 -2.07 -1.49 11.83
C ALA A 45 -3.34 -2.21 12.31
N GLN A 46 -3.99 -2.94 11.41
CA GLN A 46 -5.18 -3.75 11.66
C GLN A 46 -5.27 -4.93 10.68
N ALA A 47 -5.74 -6.08 11.15
CA ALA A 47 -5.86 -7.28 10.32
C ALA A 47 -6.94 -7.15 9.22
N GLU A 48 -7.96 -6.33 9.48
CA GLU A 48 -9.08 -6.07 8.59
C GLU A 48 -8.75 -4.99 7.55
N PRO A 49 -9.16 -5.16 6.29
CA PRO A 49 -9.00 -4.11 5.28
C PRO A 49 -9.89 -2.90 5.59
N LEU A 50 -9.38 -1.70 5.31
CA LEU A 50 -10.13 -0.44 5.37
C LEU A 50 -11.28 -0.40 4.35
N ALA A 51 -11.03 -0.93 3.16
CA ALA A 51 -12.00 -0.99 2.08
C ALA A 51 -11.68 -2.18 1.18
N THR A 52 -12.72 -2.89 0.73
CA THR A 52 -12.59 -4.09 -0.08
C THR A 52 -13.65 -4.07 -1.18
N THR A 53 -13.18 -4.01 -2.43
CA THR A 53 -13.98 -4.20 -3.64
C THR A 53 -13.64 -5.57 -4.22
N PRO A 54 -14.53 -6.57 -4.09
CA PRO A 54 -14.29 -7.93 -4.52
C PRO A 54 -13.77 -8.05 -5.96
N GLY A 55 -12.56 -8.58 -6.12
CA GLY A 55 -11.94 -8.83 -7.42
C GLY A 55 -11.34 -7.60 -8.10
N GLU A 56 -11.41 -6.42 -7.48
CA GLU A 56 -10.93 -5.17 -8.09
C GLU A 56 -9.91 -4.44 -7.21
N ALA A 57 -10.21 -4.23 -5.92
CA ALA A 57 -9.31 -3.45 -5.06
C ALA A 57 -9.46 -3.79 -3.58
N VAL A 58 -8.39 -3.67 -2.82
CA VAL A 58 -8.42 -3.79 -1.36
C VAL A 58 -7.44 -2.78 -0.75
N SER A 59 -7.82 -2.14 0.33
CA SER A 59 -7.00 -1.16 1.05
C SER A 59 -6.69 -1.64 2.44
N TYR A 60 -5.41 -1.64 2.82
CA TYR A 60 -4.94 -1.99 4.14
C TYR A 60 -4.27 -0.79 4.81
N ARG A 61 -4.36 -0.75 6.14
CA ARG A 61 -3.59 0.20 6.93
C ARG A 61 -2.33 -0.49 7.44
N LEU A 62 -1.18 0.02 7.05
CA LEU A 62 0.11 -0.41 7.56
C LEU A 62 0.56 0.54 8.66
N ARG A 63 1.34 0.02 9.59
CA ARG A 63 1.98 0.79 10.66
C ARG A 63 3.44 0.41 10.72
N ASP A 64 4.30 1.43 10.74
CA ASP A 64 5.73 1.24 10.96
C ASP A 64 6.00 0.75 12.39
N ASP A 65 6.94 -0.18 12.55
CA ASP A 65 7.34 -0.71 13.85
C ASP A 65 8.24 0.29 14.61
N GLN A 66 8.80 1.28 13.93
CA GLN A 66 9.66 2.28 14.55
C GLN A 66 8.87 3.53 14.97
N PRO A 67 9.13 4.12 16.16
CA PRO A 67 8.60 5.43 16.51
C PRO A 67 9.04 6.45 15.43
N PRO A 68 8.12 7.30 14.92
CA PRO A 68 6.84 7.70 15.52
C PRO A 68 5.62 6.82 15.20
N PHE A 69 5.80 5.57 14.77
CA PHE A 69 4.76 4.61 14.41
C PHE A 69 3.86 5.15 13.29
N LEU A 70 4.51 5.58 12.22
CA LEU A 70 3.84 6.15 11.05
C LEU A 70 2.81 5.16 10.51
N GLU A 71 1.61 5.66 10.23
CA GLU A 71 0.56 4.87 9.61
C GLU A 71 0.44 5.24 8.14
N SER A 72 0.30 4.23 7.28
CA SER A 72 0.08 4.43 5.85
C SER A 72 -1.09 3.58 5.36
N VAL A 73 -1.66 4.01 4.24
CA VAL A 73 -2.74 3.33 3.55
C VAL A 73 -2.18 2.76 2.26
N VAL A 74 -2.22 1.43 2.14
CA VAL A 74 -1.82 0.71 0.94
C VAL A 74 -3.06 0.21 0.23
N THR A 75 -3.38 0.78 -0.93
CA THR A 75 -4.44 0.33 -1.82
C THR A 75 -3.86 -0.56 -2.91
N LEU A 76 -4.23 -1.83 -2.91
CA LEU A 76 -3.88 -2.80 -3.94
C LEU A 76 -5.05 -2.92 -4.91
N GLN A 77 -4.84 -2.55 -6.17
CA GLN A 77 -5.81 -2.67 -7.25
C GLN A 77 -5.37 -3.77 -8.21
N ILE A 78 -6.32 -4.57 -8.66
CA ILE A 78 -6.12 -5.65 -9.62
C ILE A 78 -6.86 -5.28 -10.89
N VAL A 79 -6.15 -5.22 -11.99
CA VAL A 79 -6.72 -4.96 -13.31
C VAL A 79 -6.50 -6.20 -14.19
N PRO A 80 -7.53 -6.75 -14.83
CA PRO A 80 -7.34 -7.86 -15.77
C PRO A 80 -6.49 -7.40 -16.96
N ASP A 81 -5.48 -8.18 -17.31
CA ASP A 81 -4.66 -7.93 -18.49
C ASP A 81 -5.18 -8.72 -19.70
N ALA A 82 -4.99 -8.17 -20.90
CA ALA A 82 -5.46 -8.78 -22.16
C ALA A 82 -4.80 -10.14 -22.47
N GLY A 83 -3.63 -10.41 -21.89
CA GLY A 83 -2.91 -11.69 -22.02
C GLY A 83 -3.41 -12.80 -21.08
N GLY A 84 -4.47 -12.57 -20.30
CA GLY A 84 -4.97 -13.53 -19.29
C GLY A 84 -4.25 -13.46 -17.94
N GLY A 85 -3.30 -12.52 -17.81
CA GLY A 85 -2.67 -12.16 -16.55
C GLY A 85 -3.45 -11.07 -15.81
N SER A 86 -2.79 -10.44 -14.84
CA SER A 86 -3.32 -9.32 -14.08
C SER A 86 -2.25 -8.27 -13.86
N LEU A 87 -2.61 -7.00 -13.94
CA LEU A 87 -1.79 -5.92 -13.45
C LEU A 87 -2.17 -5.62 -11.99
N LEU A 88 -1.22 -5.85 -11.08
CA LEU A 88 -1.33 -5.44 -9.69
C LEU A 88 -0.74 -4.03 -9.54
N ARG A 89 -1.59 -3.08 -9.16
CA ARG A 89 -1.20 -1.71 -8.88
C ARG A 89 -1.27 -1.45 -7.38
N ILE A 90 -0.12 -1.17 -6.78
CA ILE A 90 0.03 -0.93 -5.34
C ILE A 90 0.22 0.57 -5.14
N ILE A 91 -0.74 1.20 -4.47
CA ILE A 91 -0.73 2.63 -4.17
C ILE A 91 -0.48 2.75 -2.67
N HIS A 92 0.73 3.14 -2.30
CA HIS A 92 1.11 3.45 -0.93
C HIS A 92 0.91 4.95 -0.71
N GLN A 93 0.11 5.32 0.29
CA GLN A 93 -0.09 6.70 0.71
C GLN A 93 0.18 6.81 2.20
N LEU A 94 1.14 7.63 2.60
CA LEU A 94 1.35 7.92 4.01
C LEU A 94 0.20 8.82 4.52
N ASP A 95 -0.19 8.61 5.78
CA ASP A 95 -1.21 9.43 6.42
C ASP A 95 -0.56 10.76 6.85
N ALA A 96 -0.89 11.84 6.14
CA ALA A 96 -0.33 13.17 6.35
C ALA A 96 -0.56 13.75 7.76
N ALA A 97 -1.36 13.08 8.63
CA ALA A 97 -1.47 13.45 10.03
C ALA A 97 -0.19 13.18 10.85
N SER A 98 0.83 12.54 10.25
CA SER A 98 2.12 12.28 10.89
C SER A 98 3.25 13.21 10.41
N ASP A 99 2.93 14.47 10.08
CA ASP A 99 3.93 15.55 10.07
C ASP A 99 4.30 15.91 11.53
N GLY A 100 4.93 14.97 12.24
CA GLY A 100 5.74 15.32 13.39
C GLY A 100 6.92 16.16 12.89
N PRO A 101 7.39 17.18 13.65
CA PRO A 101 8.47 18.03 13.16
C PRO A 101 9.66 17.16 12.80
N THR A 102 10.02 17.17 11.52
CA THR A 102 11.24 16.57 10.98
C THR A 102 12.39 17.02 11.87
N THR A 103 12.81 16.16 12.81
CA THR A 103 14.03 16.38 13.58
C THR A 103 15.16 16.14 12.62
N MET A 104 15.63 17.22 11.99
CA MET A 104 16.89 17.23 11.28
C MET A 104 17.98 16.79 12.25
N MET A 105 18.53 15.61 12.01
CA MET A 105 19.77 15.18 12.64
C MET A 105 20.90 15.94 11.93
N CYS A 106 21.21 17.15 12.38
CA CYS A 106 22.42 17.86 11.96
C CYS A 106 23.60 17.14 12.62
N ALA A 107 24.40 16.43 11.82
CA ALA A 107 25.71 15.94 12.26
C ALA A 107 26.60 17.14 12.59
N ALA A 108 27.23 17.11 13.77
CA ALA A 108 28.17 18.12 14.27
C ALA A 108 29.59 17.87 13.75
#